data_AF-A0A7G9ZAY8-F1
#
_entry.id   AF-A0A7G9ZAY8-F1
#
_cell.length_a   1.000
_cell.length_b   1.000
_cell.length_c   1.000
_cell.angle_alpha   90.00
_cell.angle_beta   90.00
_cell.angle_gamma   90.00
#
_symmetry.space_group_name_H-M   'P 1'
#
loop_
_entity.id
_entity.type
_entity.pdbx_description
1 polymer ?
#
loop_
_entity_poly.entity_id
_entity_poly.type
_entity_poly.pdbx_seq_one_letter_code
_entity_poly.pdbx_strand_id
1 'polypeptide(L)'
;MNVRIESKQKWESLDGMLKLLQDSHWHTLREIREAIWLPEEKLAAILCFFVDFDLINYANGKSRLKIMPSGLRVLELPSEYKSKLEGT
;
A
#
# COMPACT_ATOMS: atom_id res chain seq x y z
N MET A 1 -17.22 -14.93 -0.43
CA MET A 1 -17.23 -13.70 -1.23
C MET A 1 -16.00 -13.73 -2.13
N ASN A 2 -16.20 -13.87 -3.44
CA ASN A 2 -15.10 -13.97 -4.40
C ASN A 2 -14.72 -12.55 -4.83
N VAL A 3 -13.58 -12.06 -4.34
CA VAL A 3 -13.00 -10.81 -4.84
C VAL A 3 -12.46 -11.10 -6.23
N ARG A 4 -13.24 -10.73 -7.25
CA ARG A 4 -12.76 -10.70 -8.64
C ARG A 4 -11.80 -9.52 -8.75
N ILE A 5 -10.51 -9.81 -8.91
CA ILE A 5 -9.51 -8.83 -9.32
C ILE A 5 -9.73 -8.60 -10.83
N GLU A 6 -10.81 -7.89 -11.17
CA GLU A 6 -11.06 -7.45 -12.54
C GLU A 6 -10.33 -6.12 -12.78
N SER A 7 -9.49 -6.14 -13.82
CA SER A 7 -8.89 -4.99 -14.52
C SER A 7 -7.71 -4.28 -13.86
N LYS A 8 -6.49 -4.63 -14.29
CA LYS A 8 -5.25 -3.82 -14.40
C LYS A 8 -5.35 -2.37 -13.88
N GLN A 9 -5.50 -2.15 -12.57
CA GLN A 9 -5.31 -0.81 -12.02
C GLN A 9 -3.82 -0.58 -11.85
N LYS A 10 -3.27 0.31 -12.69
CA LYS A 10 -1.92 0.82 -12.56
C LYS A 10 -1.84 1.67 -11.28
N TRP A 11 -1.29 1.11 -10.22
CA TRP A 11 -1.16 1.79 -8.93
C TRP A 11 0.12 2.62 -8.90
N GLU A 12 0.09 3.82 -9.50
CA GLU A 12 1.21 4.78 -9.47
C GLU A 12 1.23 5.65 -8.20
N SER A 13 0.51 5.26 -7.14
CA SER A 13 0.29 6.11 -5.96
C SER A 13 0.32 5.30 -4.66
N LEU A 14 0.74 5.95 -3.57
CA LEU A 14 0.80 5.38 -2.20
C LEU A 14 -0.52 4.72 -1.81
N ASP A 15 -1.63 5.38 -2.13
CA ASP A 15 -3.00 4.91 -1.87
C ASP A 15 -3.29 3.56 -2.57
N GLY A 16 -2.79 3.40 -3.79
CA GLY A 16 -2.92 2.16 -4.56
C GLY A 16 -2.16 0.99 -3.95
N MET A 17 -0.99 1.27 -3.39
CA MET A 17 -0.19 0.26 -2.70
C MET A 17 -0.83 -0.17 -1.39
N LEU A 18 -1.40 0.76 -0.62
CA LEU A 18 -2.15 0.41 0.59
C LEU A 18 -3.43 -0.38 0.24
N LYS A 19 -4.15 0.02 -0.82
CA LYS A 19 -5.32 -0.71 -1.34
C LYS A 19 -4.99 -2.14 -1.76
N LEU A 20 -3.83 -2.38 -2.36
CA LEU A 20 -3.37 -3.73 -2.70
C LEU A 20 -3.27 -4.63 -1.46
N LEU A 21 -2.94 -4.05 -0.30
CA LEU A 21 -2.71 -4.77 0.95
C LEU A 21 -3.95 -4.75 1.87
N GLN A 22 -5.06 -4.13 1.47
CA GLN A 22 -6.24 -3.89 2.32
C GLN A 22 -6.88 -5.19 2.84
N ASP A 23 -6.68 -6.30 2.11
CA ASP A 23 -7.17 -7.62 2.49
C ASP A 23 -6.49 -8.17 3.76
N SER A 24 -5.46 -7.49 4.27
CA SER A 24 -4.77 -7.84 5.51
C SER A 24 -4.15 -9.23 5.51
N HIS A 25 -3.90 -9.83 4.35
CA HIS A 25 -3.08 -11.03 4.25
C HIS A 25 -1.59 -10.68 4.06
N TRP A 26 -0.78 -11.72 4.13
CA TRP A 26 0.65 -11.66 3.91
C TRP A 26 0.96 -11.81 2.43
N HIS A 27 1.41 -10.72 1.81
CA HIS A 27 1.82 -10.64 0.42
C HIS A 27 3.32 -10.82 0.28
N THR A 28 3.77 -11.44 -0.80
CA THR A 28 5.19 -11.52 -1.13
C THR A 28 5.64 -10.24 -1.85
N LEU A 29 6.91 -9.88 -1.69
CA LEU A 29 7.46 -8.73 -2.42
C LEU A 29 7.38 -8.93 -3.94
N ARG A 30 7.43 -10.19 -4.42
CA ARG A 30 7.29 -10.53 -5.84
C ARG A 30 5.90 -10.17 -6.37
N GLU A 31 4.84 -10.60 -5.69
CA GLU A 31 3.45 -10.29 -6.09
C GLU A 31 3.21 -8.78 -6.17
N ILE A 32 3.75 -8.03 -5.21
CA ILE A 32 3.63 -6.57 -5.16
C ILE A 32 4.36 -5.92 -6.35
N ARG A 33 5.56 -6.40 -6.70
CA ARG A 33 6.30 -5.92 -7.88
C ARG A 33 5.56 -6.21 -9.18
N GLU A 34 4.88 -7.35 -9.27
CA GLU A 34 4.09 -7.71 -10.46
C GLU A 34 2.79 -6.90 -10.55
N ALA A 35 2.21 -6.52 -9.41
CA ALA A 35 0.98 -5.74 -9.33
C ALA A 35 1.20 -4.23 -9.53
N ILE A 36 2.41 -3.72 -9.26
CA ILE A 36 2.72 -2.28 -9.25
C ILE A 36 3.74 -1.96 -10.34
N TRP A 37 3.38 -1.03 -11.22
CA TRP A 37 4.27 -0.58 -12.30
C TRP A 37 5.16 0.58 -11.84
N LEU A 38 6.00 0.34 -10.83
CA LEU A 38 6.96 1.33 -10.32
C LEU A 38 8.41 0.85 -10.49
N PRO A 39 9.37 1.77 -10.73
CA PRO A 39 10.78 1.47 -10.62
C PRO A 39 11.12 0.88 -9.24
N GLU A 40 12.06 -0.06 -9.19
CA GLU A 40 12.43 -0.76 -7.96
C GLU A 40 12.86 0.21 -6.84
N GLU A 41 13.58 1.27 -7.20
CA GLU A 41 14.02 2.33 -6.27
C GLU A 41 12.84 3.08 -5.64
N LYS A 42 11.81 3.40 -6.44
CA LYS A 42 10.60 4.06 -5.93
C LYS A 42 9.79 3.12 -5.04
N LEU A 43 9.66 1.87 -5.44
CA LEU A 43 8.97 0.86 -4.63
C LEU A 43 9.66 0.67 -3.28
N ALA A 44 11.00 0.58 -3.27
CA ALA A 44 11.78 0.46 -2.06
C ALA A 44 11.62 1.69 -1.15
N ALA A 45 11.63 2.90 -1.70
CA ALA A 45 11.41 4.13 -0.94
C ALA A 45 10.02 4.17 -0.30
N ILE A 46 8.98 3.78 -1.05
CA ILE A 46 7.60 3.72 -0.52
C ILE A 46 7.48 2.70 0.59
N LEU A 47 8.06 1.51 0.41
CA LEU A 47 8.06 0.46 1.41
C LEU A 47 8.79 0.87 2.69
N CYS A 48 9.92 1.57 2.55
CA CYS A 48 10.65 2.14 3.68
C CYS A 48 9.77 3.12 4.44
N PHE A 49 9.16 4.07 3.73
CA PHE A 49 8.20 5.01 4.30
C PHE A 49 7.05 4.30 5.03
N PHE A 50 6.46 3.27 4.45
CA PHE A 50 5.39 2.52 5.13
C PHE A 50 5.84 1.82 6.41
N VAL A 51 7.10 1.37 6.50
CA VAL A 51 7.64 0.83 7.76
C VAL A 51 7.90 1.94 8.77
N ASP A 52 8.49 3.07 8.35
CA ASP A 52 8.80 4.19 9.24
C ASP A 52 7.54 4.76 9.92
N PHE A 53 6.38 4.68 9.25
CA PHE A 53 5.09 5.11 9.78
C PHE A 53 4.24 3.96 10.34
N ASP A 54 4.84 2.78 10.56
CA ASP A 54 4.18 1.60 11.12
C ASP A 54 2.97 1.12 10.29
N LEU A 55 2.88 1.48 9.01
CA LEU A 55 1.73 1.17 8.14
C LEU A 55 1.77 -0.27 7.61
N ILE A 56 2.96 -0.85 7.49
CA ILE A 56 3.17 -2.24 7.09
C ILE A 56 4.17 -2.91 8.03
N ASN A 57 4.15 -4.24 8.06
CA ASN A 57 5.15 -5.05 8.76
C ASN A 57 5.77 -6.08 7.82
N TYR A 58 7.02 -6.45 8.10
CA TYR A 58 7.77 -7.46 7.36
C TYR A 58 7.86 -8.77 8.13
N ALA A 59 7.86 -9.88 7.39
CA ALA A 59 8.15 -11.21 7.89
C ALA A 59 9.16 -11.93 7.00
N ASN A 60 9.74 -13.00 7.53
CA ASN A 60 10.62 -13.91 6.80
C ASN A 60 11.76 -13.19 6.05
N GLY A 61 12.56 -12.43 6.80
CA GLY A 61 13.70 -11.69 6.23
C GLY A 61 13.32 -10.62 5.20
N LYS A 62 12.17 -9.96 5.38
CA LYS A 62 11.60 -8.94 4.48
C LYS A 62 11.08 -9.46 3.13
N SER A 63 10.90 -10.77 2.98
CA SER A 63 10.32 -11.38 1.76
C SER A 63 8.80 -11.27 1.69
N ARG A 64 8.14 -11.12 2.84
CA ARG A 64 6.68 -10.97 2.96
C ARG A 64 6.34 -9.73 3.75
N LEU A 65 5.25 -9.09 3.38
CA LEU A 65 4.73 -7.94 4.08
C LEU A 65 3.21 -7.98 4.21
N LYS A 66 2.70 -7.25 5.19
CA LYS A 66 1.28 -7.15 5.50
C LYS A 66 0.97 -5.74 6.00
N ILE A 67 -0.20 -5.22 5.67
CA ILE A 67 -0.69 -3.95 6.22
C ILE A 67 -0.97 -4.09 7.72
N MET A 68 -0.61 -3.05 8.47
CA MET A 68 -0.92 -2.91 9.89
C MET A 68 -2.24 -2.15 10.07
N PRO A 69 -2.87 -2.23 11.26
CA PRO A 69 -4.12 -1.50 11.53
C PRO A 69 -4.02 0.02 11.28
N SER A 70 -2.86 0.62 11.53
CA SER A 70 -2.49 2.00 11.18
C SER A 70 -2.60 2.27 9.67
N GLY A 71 -2.06 1.38 8.83
CA GLY A 71 -2.17 1.48 7.37
C GLY A 71 -3.61 1.36 6.87
N LEU A 72 -4.43 0.51 7.50
CA LEU A 72 -5.85 0.42 7.19
C LEU A 72 -6.60 1.71 7.53
N ARG A 73 -6.31 2.31 8.69
CA ARG A 73 -6.92 3.59 9.08
C ARG A 73 -6.64 4.71 8.09
N VAL A 74 -5.46 4.71 7.45
CA VAL A 74 -5.13 5.68 6.40
C VAL A 74 -6.07 5.55 5.21
N LEU A 75 -6.46 4.33 4.82
CA LEU A 75 -7.43 4.08 3.75
C LEU A 75 -8.87 4.48 4.13
N GLU A 76 -9.20 4.48 5.42
CA GLU A 76 -10.51 4.85 5.96
C GLU A 76 -10.67 6.37 6.16
N LEU A 77 -9.61 7.16 6.00
CA LEU A 77 -9.68 8.60 6.17
C LEU A 77 -10.60 9.22 5.10
N PRO A 78 -11.60 10.03 5.50
CA PRO A 78 -12.49 10.67 4.54
C PRO A 78 -11.69 11.64 3.64
N SER A 79 -12.04 11.64 2.36
CA SER A 79 -11.42 12.50 1.34
C SER A 79 -11.52 14.00 1.66
N GLU A 80 -12.39 14.39 2.59
CA GLU A 80 -12.57 15.76 3.09
C GLU A 80 -11.32 16.37 3.74
N TYR A 81 -10.31 15.55 4.11
CA TYR A 81 -9.01 16.06 4.54
C TYR A 81 -8.09 16.48 3.37
N LYS A 82 -8.42 16.15 2.11
CA LYS A 82 -7.66 16.61 0.92
C LYS A 82 -7.88 18.10 0.61
N SER A 83 -9.05 18.64 0.94
CA SER A 83 -9.43 20.02 0.57
C SER A 83 -8.95 21.09 1.56
N LYS A 84 -8.38 20.71 2.71
CA LYS A 84 -7.96 21.67 3.75
C LYS A 84 -6.48 22.07 3.73
N LEU A 85 -5.68 21.50 2.83
CA LEU A 85 -4.26 21.86 2.67
C LEU A 85 -3.97 22.73 1.43
N GLU A 86 -4.94 22.92 0.53
CA GLU A 86 -4.85 23.85 -0.61
C GLU A 86 -5.62 25.16 -0.35
N GLY A 87 -5.58 25.63 0.90
CA GLY A 87 -6.27 26.84 1.32
C GLY A 87 -5.44 27.62 2.34
N THR A 88 -4.31 28.18 1.90
CA THR A 88 -3.69 29.36 2.52
C THR A 88 -3.03 30.18 1.43
#